data_AF-A0A520BQQ0-F1
#
_entry.id   AF-A0A520BQQ0-F1
#
_cell.length_a   1.000
_cell.length_b   1.000
_cell.length_c   1.000
_cell.angle_alpha   90.00
_cell.angle_beta   90.00
_cell.angle_gamma   90.00
#
_symmetry.space_group_name_H-M   'P 1'
#
loop_
_entity.id
_entity.type
_entity.pdbx_description
1 polymer ?
#
loop_
_entity_poly.entity_id
_entity_poly.type
_entity_poly.pdbx_seq_one_letter_code
_entity_poly.pdbx_strand_id
1 'polypeptide(L)' 'MNITLSVDEQVAERARRAASAMGKSLNQAVRDYLETLAGVEQRAAELRAFEASALATPGRLDGWRFDRDEANERA' A
#
# COMPACT_ATOMS: atom_id res chain seq x y z
N MET A 1 -12.09 -6.00 11.15
CA MET A 1 -11.85 -7.39 11.58
C MET A 1 -11.24 -7.35 12.98
N ASN A 2 -11.64 -8.25 13.89
CA ASN A 2 -11.08 -8.32 15.24
C ASN A 2 -10.07 -9.48 15.30
N ILE A 3 -8.92 -9.22 15.92
CA ILE A 3 -7.86 -10.20 16.12
C ILE A 3 -7.54 -10.29 17.61
N THR A 4 -7.25 -11.50 18.10
CA THR A 4 -6.79 -11.72 19.47
C THR A 4 -5.30 -12.03 19.41
N LEU A 5 -4.49 -11.27 20.14
CA LEU A 5 -3.04 -11.46 20.24
C LEU A 5 -2.68 -11.92 21.65
N SER A 6 -1.85 -12.95 21.74
CA SER A 6 -1.18 -13.34 22.98
C SER A 6 0.18 -12.66 23.04
N VAL A 7 0.43 -11.91 24.11
CA VAL A 7 1.67 -11.18 24.33
C VAL A 7 1.97 -11.19 25.83
N ASP A 8 3.25 -11.07 26.18
CA ASP A 8 3.66 -10.88 27.57
C ASP A 8 3.05 -9.59 28.16
N GLU A 9 2.57 -9.67 29.40
CA GLU A 9 1.89 -8.58 30.09
C GLU A 9 2.78 -7.33 30.23
N GLN A 10 4.08 -7.51 30.51
CA GLN A 10 4.99 -6.37 30.63
C GLN A 10 5.23 -5.68 29.29
N VAL A 11 5.17 -6.44 28.20
CA VAL A 11 5.27 -5.90 26.84
C VAL A 11 4.00 -5.14 26.49
N ALA A 12 2.82 -5.69 26.81
CA ALA A 12 1.53 -5.03 26.60
C ALA A 12 1.46 -3.68 27.32
N GLU A 13 1.91 -3.62 28.58
CA GLU A 13 1.89 -2.37 29.35
C GLU A 13 2.91 -1.35 28.85
N ARG A 14 4.11 -1.78 28.45
CA ARG A 14 5.09 -0.88 27.81
C ARG A 14 4.55 -0.31 26.50
N ALA A 15 3.93 -1.14 25.67
CA ALA A 15 3.33 -0.72 24.41
C ALA A 15 2.15 0.23 24.64
N ARG A 16 1.31 -0.02 25.66
CA ARG A 16 0.21 0.87 26.04
C ARG A 16 0.72 2.25 26.43
N ARG A 17 1.74 2.33 27.29
CA ARG A 17 2.36 3.61 27.70
C ARG A 17 2.93 4.37 26.52
N ALA A 18 3.64 3.67 25.63
CA ALA A 18 4.19 4.27 24.42
C ALA A 18 3.09 4.82 23.50
N ALA A 19 2.04 4.04 23.25
CA ALA A 19 0.89 4.48 22.46
C ALA A 19 0.19 5.70 23.09
N SER A 20 -0.02 5.70 24.42
CA SER A 20 -0.61 6.82 25.13
C SER A 20 0.24 8.09 25.06
N ALA A 21 1.57 7.98 25.12
CA ALA A 21 2.47 9.12 24.91
C ALA A 21 2.35 9.71 23.48
N MET A 22 1.96 8.89 22.51
CA MET A 22 1.66 9.31 21.13
C MET A 22 0.20 9.74 20.92
N GLY A 23 -0.61 9.83 21.99
CA GLY A 23 -2.04 10.15 21.91
C GLY A 23 -2.90 9.06 21.28
N LYS A 24 -2.42 7.82 21.21
CA LYS A 24 -3.09 6.67 20.58
C LYS A 24 -3.45 5.60 21.60
N SER A 25 -4.49 4.81 21.32
CA SER A 25 -4.72 3.55 22.04
C SER A 25 -3.81 2.46 21.49
N LEU A 26 -3.54 1.42 22.30
CA LEU A 26 -2.76 0.25 21.86
C LEU A 26 -3.36 -0.38 20.59
N ASN A 27 -4.68 -0.53 20.54
CA ASN A 27 -5.36 -1.07 19.36
C ASN A 27 -5.20 -0.19 18.12
N GLN A 28 -5.18 1.14 18.29
CA GLN A 28 -4.94 2.05 17.17
C GLN A 28 -3.50 1.90 16.68
N ALA A 29 -2.51 1.85 17.57
CA ALA A 29 -1.11 1.65 17.19
C ALA A 29 -0.89 0.30 16.46
N VAL A 30 -1.54 -0.78 16.92
CA VAL A 30 -1.50 -2.09 16.25
C VAL A 30 -2.13 -2.02 14.86
N ARG A 31 -3.27 -1.32 14.71
CA ARG A 31 -3.91 -1.13 13.41
C ARG A 31 -3.00 -0.38 12.44
N ASP A 32 -2.45 0.76 12.85
CA ASP A 32 -1.55 1.57 12.02
C ASP A 32 -0.32 0.75 11.58
N TYR A 33 0.23 -0.06 12.48
CA TYR A 33 1.36 -0.94 12.16
C TYR A 33 0.99 -2.01 11.14
N LEU A 34 -0.18 -2.65 11.28
CA LEU A 34 -0.66 -3.65 10.32
C LEU A 34 -0.96 -3.05 8.95
N GLU A 35 -1.48 -1.81 8.89
CA GLU A 35 -1.71 -1.09 7.63
C GLU A 35 -0.41 -0.75 6.92
N THR A 36 0.60 -0.33 7.70
CA THR A 36 1.97 -0.08 7.21
C THR A 36 2.58 -1.39 6.69
N LEU A 37 2.49 -2.47 7.46
CA LEU A 37 3.02 -3.79 7.10
C LEU A 37 2.32 -4.38 5.87
N ALA A 38 1.01 -4.14 5.72
CA ALA A 38 0.25 -4.55 4.54
C ALA A 38 0.64 -3.76 3.27
N GLY A 39 1.56 -2.80 3.38
CA GLY A 39 2.11 -2.05 2.26
C GLY A 39 1.10 -1.10 1.62
N VAL A 40 0.09 -0.62 2.37
CA VAL A 40 -0.90 0.34 1.84
C VAL A 40 -0.21 1.62 1.37
N GLU A 41 0.71 2.14 2.19
CA GLU A 41 1.57 3.29 1.86
C GLU A 41 2.45 3.02 0.63
N GLN A 42 3.00 1.81 0.54
CA GLN A 42 3.88 1.40 -0.56
C GLN A 42 3.14 1.30 -1.89
N ARG A 43 1.95 0.66 -1.91
CA ARG A 43 1.12 0.59 -3.12
C ARG A 43 0.72 1.98 -3.62
N ALA A 44 0.39 2.89 -2.71
CA ALA A 44 0.07 4.27 -3.07
C ALA A 44 1.28 5.01 -3.65
N ALA A 45 2.48 4.79 -3.09
CA ALA A 45 3.73 5.34 -3.61
C ALA A 45 4.09 4.77 -5.00
N GLU A 46 3.94 3.47 -5.20
CA GLU A 46 4.18 2.79 -6.47
C GLU A 46 3.21 3.27 -7.57
N LEU A 47 1.93 3.46 -7.24
CA LEU A 47 0.95 4.00 -8.18
C LEU A 47 1.29 5.44 -8.59
N ARG A 48 1.68 6.29 -7.64
CA ARG A 48 2.13 7.66 -7.94
C ARG A 48 3.40 7.68 -8.81
N ALA A 49 4.35 6.78 -8.53
CA ALA A 49 5.56 6.66 -9.32
C ALA A 49 5.26 6.20 -10.76
N PHE A 50 4.33 5.24 -10.90
CA PHE A 50 3.85 4.80 -12.21
C PHE A 50 3.16 5.93 -12.99
N GLU A 51 2.24 6.66 -12.37
CA GLU A 51 1.54 7.79 -12.99
C GLU A 51 2.52 8.88 -13.45
N ALA A 52 3.47 9.26 -12.58
CA ALA A 52 4.51 10.22 -12.93
C ALA A 52 5.37 9.72 -14.11
N SER A 53 5.76 8.45 -14.12
CA SER A 53 6.52 7.84 -15.22
C SER A 53 5.73 7.83 -16.54
N ALA A 54 4.43 7.51 -16.48
CA ALA A 54 3.56 7.44 -17.64
C ALA A 54 3.31 8.82 -18.26
N LEU A 55 3.16 9.86 -17.43
CA LEU A 55 3.00 11.24 -17.89
C LEU A 55 4.31 11.85 -18.42
N ALA A 56 5.45 11.50 -17.80
CA ALA A 56 6.75 12.05 -18.19
C ALA A 56 7.34 11.41 -19.45
N THR A 57 6.89 10.21 -19.82
CA THR A 57 7.48 9.46 -20.94
C THR A 57 6.52 9.44 -22.12
N PRO A 58 6.88 10.03 -23.28
CA PRO A 58 6.14 9.76 -24.50
C PRO A 58 6.29 8.28 -24.84
N GLY A 59 5.18 7.56 -24.95
CA GLY A 59 5.19 6.12 -25.26
C GLY A 59 6.06 5.86 -26.51
N ARG A 60 7.00 4.91 -26.41
CA ARG A 60 7.78 4.46 -27.56
C ARG A 60 6.92 3.52 -28.39
N LEU A 61 6.18 4.12 -29.31
CA LEU A 61 5.34 3.37 -30.24
C LEU A 61 6.14 2.87 -31.44
N ASP A 62 7.32 3.43 -31.73
CA ASP A 62 8.17 3.04 -32.89
C ASP A 62 7.37 2.95 -34.22
N GLY A 63 6.40 3.85 -34.39
CA GLY A 63 5.49 3.89 -35.54
C GLY A 63 4.25 3.00 -35.42
N TRP A 64 4.14 2.19 -34.37
CA TRP A 64 2.95 1.41 -34.04
C TRP A 64 1.74 2.32 -33.82
N ARG A 65 0.62 1.93 -34.42
CA ARG A 65 -0.67 2.59 -34.27
C ARG A 65 -1.67 1.49 -33.97
N PHE A 66 -2.56 1.77 -33.02
CA PHE A 66 -3.65 0.85 -32.74
C PHE A 66 -4.47 0.62 -34.02
N ASP A 67 -4.55 -0.64 -34.45
CA ASP A 67 -5.46 -1.11 -35.48
C ASP A 67 -6.51 -2.01 -34.82
N ARG A 68 -7.76 -1.58 -34.90
CA ARG A 68 -8.88 -2.30 -34.30
C ARG A 68 -9.11 -3.64 -35.00
N ASP A 69 -8.90 -3.70 -36.30
CA ASP A 69 -9.24 -4.86 -37.10
C ASP A 69 -8.17 -5.95 -36.91
N GLU A 70 -6.88 -5.58 -36.80
CA GLU A 70 -5.78 -6.46 -36.32
C GLU A 70 -6.10 -7.03 -34.92
N ALA A 71 -6.51 -6.18 -33.98
CA ALA A 71 -6.80 -6.61 -32.61
C ALA A 71 -8.00 -7.57 -32.48
N ASN A 72 -8.89 -7.59 -33.48
CA ASN A 72 -10.06 -8.48 -33.53
C ASN A 72 -9.85 -9.69 -34.44
N GLU A 73 -8.67 -9.84 -35.04
CA GLU A 73 -8.34 -11.00 -35.85
C GLU A 73 -8.28 -12.24 -34.93
N ARG A 74 -9.21 -13.17 -35.13
CA ARG A 74 -9.23 -14.44 -34.39
C ARG A 74 -8.33 -15.43 -35.12
N ALA A 75 -7.32 -15.93 -34.41
CA ALA A 75 -6.45 -17.02 -34.87
C ALA A 75 -7.23 -18.31 -35.15
#